data_AF-A0A239BUZ4-F1
#
_entry.id   AF-A0A239BUZ4-F1
#
_cell.length_a   1.000
_cell.length_b   1.000
_cell.length_c   1.000
_cell.angle_alpha   90.00
_cell.angle_beta   90.00
_cell.angle_gamma   90.00
#
_symmetry.space_group_name_H-M   'P 1'
#
loop_
_entity.id
_entity.type
_entity.pdbx_description
1 polymer ?
#
loop_
_entity_poly.entity_id
_entity_poly.type
_entity_poly.pdbx_seq_one_letter_code
_entity_poly.pdbx_strand_id
1 'polypeptide(L)'
;MKNISVRILIGIIFSAIGLVSLFVAREPLTAAIWLSFGNGLILSDLRLTGKDGHGNAYVKPVPKSRMYTALFLIVLAVLLLFLQMYLDLQQG
;
A
#
# COMPACT_ATOMS: atom_id res chain seq x y z
N MET A 1 -23.74 9.88 -1.48
CA MET A 1 -22.32 10.30 -1.44
C MET A 1 -21.59 9.28 -0.57
N LYS A 2 -20.57 8.62 -1.11
CA LYS A 2 -19.97 7.40 -0.53
C LYS A 2 -19.20 7.78 0.75
N ASN A 3 -19.51 7.16 1.88
CA ASN A 3 -18.76 7.32 3.12
C ASN A 3 -17.32 6.87 2.89
N ILE A 4 -16.43 7.82 2.56
CA ILE A 4 -14.99 7.56 2.47
C ILE A 4 -14.55 7.25 3.90
N SER A 5 -14.15 6.00 4.13
CA SER A 5 -13.63 5.58 5.41
C SER A 5 -12.37 6.38 5.73
N VAL A 6 -12.22 6.75 6.99
CA VAL A 6 -11.03 7.41 7.54
C VAL A 6 -9.75 6.64 7.16
N ARG A 7 -9.83 5.31 7.01
CA ARG A 7 -8.71 4.46 6.58
C ARG A 7 -8.24 4.75 5.15
N ILE A 8 -9.17 5.04 4.24
CA ILE A 8 -8.85 5.42 2.85
C ILE A 8 -8.20 6.80 2.84
N LEU A 9 -8.73 7.74 3.62
CA LEU A 9 -8.17 9.09 3.73
C LEU A 9 -6.72 9.05 4.25
N ILE A 10 -6.47 8.31 5.33
CA ILE A 10 -5.13 8.11 5.88
C ILE A 10 -4.24 7.43 4.84
N GLY A 11 -4.73 6.39 4.14
CA GLY A 11 -3.96 5.71 3.12
C GLY A 11 -3.55 6.62 1.95
N ILE A 12 -4.41 7.56 1.53
CA ILE A 12 -4.08 8.57 0.52
C ILE A 12 -2.99 9.52 1.02
N ILE A 13 -3.08 9.96 2.28
CA ILE A 13 -2.07 10.84 2.90
C ILE A 13 -0.71 10.13 2.96
N PHE A 14 -0.68 8.87 3.40
CA PHE A 14 0.54 8.05 3.42
C PHE A 14 1.14 7.87 2.01
N SER A 15 0.30 7.64 1.00
CA SER A 15 0.77 7.57 -0.38
C SER A 15 1.32 8.90 -0.88
N ALA A 16 0.72 10.03 -0.52
CA ALA A 16 1.22 11.36 -0.87
C ALA A 16 2.58 11.65 -0.22
N ILE A 17 2.75 11.30 1.06
CA ILE A 17 4.04 11.41 1.77
C ILE A 17 5.09 10.55 1.08
N GLY A 18 4.76 9.30 0.74
CA GLY A 18 5.70 8.44 0.04
C GLY A 18 6.07 8.96 -1.34
N LEU A 19 5.15 9.62 -2.05
CA LEU A 19 5.44 10.26 -3.32
C LEU A 19 6.39 11.47 -3.16
N VAL A 20 6.19 12.27 -2.12
CA VAL A 20 7.09 13.39 -1.77
C VAL A 20 8.47 12.87 -1.39
N SER A 21 8.56 11.80 -0.59
CA SER A 21 9.84 11.16 -0.26
C SER A 21 10.57 10.65 -1.51
N LEU A 22 9.84 10.14 -2.51
CA LEU A 22 10.44 9.62 -3.74
C LEU A 22 10.96 10.75 -4.64
N PHE A 23 10.13 11.75 -4.91
CA PHE A 23 10.42 12.77 -5.92
C PHE A 23 11.18 13.98 -5.36
N VAL A 24 10.97 14.32 -4.09
CA VAL A 24 11.58 15.52 -3.47
C VAL A 24 12.79 15.12 -2.63
N ALA A 25 12.59 14.26 -1.63
CA ALA A 25 13.68 13.87 -0.73
C ALA A 25 14.67 12.90 -1.38
N ARG A 26 14.30 12.28 -2.52
CA ARG A 26 15.08 11.24 -3.19
C ARG A 26 15.47 10.12 -2.22
N GLU A 27 14.53 9.75 -1.35
CA GLU A 27 14.67 8.63 -0.42
C GLU A 27 13.77 7.47 -0.88
N PRO A 28 14.22 6.64 -1.84
CA PRO A 28 13.46 5.51 -2.37
C PRO A 28 12.96 4.56 -1.28
N LEU A 29 13.76 4.32 -0.25
CA LEU A 29 13.38 3.47 0.88
C LEU A 29 12.20 4.04 1.67
N THR A 30 12.32 5.28 2.10
CA THR A 30 11.26 5.99 2.84
C THR A 30 9.98 6.04 2.01
N ALA A 31 10.12 6.37 0.71
CA ALA A 31 9.01 6.34 -0.23
C ALA A 31 8.32 4.97 -0.32
N ALA A 32 9.08 3.89 -0.46
CA ALA A 32 8.55 2.53 -0.57
C ALA A 32 7.76 2.12 0.68
N ILE A 33 8.23 2.50 1.88
CA ILE A 33 7.55 2.23 3.14
C ILE A 33 6.22 2.99 3.20
N TRP A 34 6.23 4.30 2.96
CA TRP A 34 5.03 5.14 3.03
C TRP A 34 3.99 4.77 1.95
N LEU A 35 4.41 4.46 0.73
CA LEU A 35 3.54 3.98 -0.35
C LEU A 35 2.94 2.60 -0.05
N SER A 36 3.72 1.69 0.53
CA SER A 36 3.25 0.34 0.90
C SER A 36 2.22 0.39 2.03
N PHE A 37 2.46 1.21 3.06
CA PHE A 37 1.50 1.44 4.13
C PHE A 37 0.21 2.12 3.62
N GLY A 38 0.35 3.15 2.78
CA GLY A 38 -0.78 3.86 2.17
C GLY A 38 -1.70 2.91 1.39
N ASN A 39 -1.11 2.09 0.52
CA ASN A 39 -1.86 1.08 -0.23
C ASN A 39 -2.47 0.00 0.67
N GLY A 40 -1.75 -0.46 1.71
CA GLY A 40 -2.27 -1.44 2.66
C GLY A 40 -3.53 -0.97 3.38
N LEU A 41 -3.59 0.30 3.78
CA LEU A 41 -4.74 0.90 4.45
C LEU A 41 -5.95 1.05 3.52
N ILE A 42 -5.74 1.49 2.28
CA ILE A 42 -6.80 1.61 1.26
C ILE A 42 -7.38 0.22 0.94
N LEU A 43 -6.51 -0.77 0.74
CA LEU A 43 -6.91 -2.14 0.39
C LEU A 43 -7.63 -2.86 1.53
N SER A 44 -7.32 -2.50 2.79
CA SER A 44 -7.97 -3.06 3.98
C SER A 44 -9.43 -2.61 4.15
N ASP A 45 -9.75 -1.41 3.67
CA ASP A 45 -11.09 -0.84 3.78
C ASP A 45 -12.00 -1.18 2.58
N LEU A 46 -11.40 -1.44 1.41
CA LEU A 46 -12.08 -1.97 0.22
C LEU A 46 -12.53 -3.44 0.37
N ARG A 47 -12.95 -3.88 1.58
CA ARG A 47 -13.59 -5.18 1.80
C ARG A 47 -14.87 -5.22 0.97
N LEU A 48 -14.86 -6.06 -0.07
CA LEU A 48 -15.95 -6.18 -1.03
C LEU A 48 -17.19 -6.72 -0.31
N THR A 49 -18.16 -5.86 -0.03
CA THR A 49 -19.48 -6.30 0.42
C THR A 49 -20.31 -6.74 -0.78
N GLY A 50 -20.89 -7.94 -0.71
CA GLY A 50 -21.85 -8.46 -1.68
C GLY A 50 -23.21 -8.68 -1.01
N LYS A 51 -24.29 -8.75 -1.80
CA LYS A 51 -25.57 -9.28 -1.32
C LYS A 51 -25.65 -10.77 -1.66
N ASP A 52 -26.06 -11.58 -0.69
CA ASP A 52 -26.42 -12.98 -0.95
C ASP A 52 -27.79 -13.08 -1.66
N GLY A 53 -28.18 -14.28 -2.07
CA GLY A 53 -29.49 -14.54 -2.71
C GLY A 53 -30.71 -14.24 -1.81
N HIS A 54 -30.50 -13.96 -0.52
CA HIS A 54 -31.52 -13.61 0.46
C HIS A 54 -31.51 -12.11 0.82
N GLY A 55 -30.64 -11.31 0.20
CA GLY A 55 -30.55 -9.87 0.40
C GLY A 55 -29.67 -9.40 1.58
N ASN A 56 -29.01 -10.32 2.30
CA ASN A 56 -28.12 -9.99 3.40
C ASN A 56 -26.75 -9.51 2.89
N ALA A 57 -26.16 -8.54 3.59
CA ALA A 57 -24.82 -8.06 3.30
C ALA A 57 -23.77 -9.08 3.79
N TYR A 58 -23.08 -9.73 2.87
CA TYR A 58 -21.96 -10.63 3.16
C TYR A 58 -20.63 -9.98 2.78
N VAL A 59 -19.62 -10.13 3.65
CA VAL A 59 -18.25 -9.70 3.35
C VAL A 59 -17.61 -10.75 2.47
N LYS A 60 -17.43 -10.47 1.16
CA LYS A 60 -16.77 -11.41 0.25
C LYS A 60 -15.36 -11.72 0.77
N PRO A 61 -14.90 -12.97 0.67
CA PRO A 61 -13.55 -13.34 1.05
C PRO A 61 -12.56 -12.46 0.29
N VAL A 62 -11.51 -12.01 0.98
CA VAL A 62 -10.47 -11.17 0.38
C VAL A 62 -9.86 -11.97 -0.79
N PRO A 63 -9.88 -11.42 -2.02
CA PRO A 63 -9.33 -12.13 -3.16
C PRO A 63 -7.85 -12.44 -2.92
N LYS A 64 -7.44 -13.70 -3.12
CA LYS A 64 -6.05 -14.15 -2.90
C LYS A 64 -5.04 -13.31 -3.68
N SER A 65 -5.43 -12.75 -4.83
CA SER A 65 -4.61 -11.82 -5.61
C SER A 65 -4.12 -10.62 -4.79
N ARG A 66 -4.95 -10.04 -3.92
CA ARG A 66 -4.54 -8.93 -3.03
C ARG A 66 -3.45 -9.35 -2.05
N MET A 67 -3.54 -10.56 -1.51
CA MET A 67 -2.53 -11.10 -0.60
C MET A 67 -1.19 -11.29 -1.33
N TYR A 68 -1.22 -11.84 -2.54
CA TYR A 68 -0.01 -11.97 -3.36
C TYR A 68 0.57 -10.62 -3.77
N THR A 69 -0.25 -9.63 -4.12
CA THR A 69 0.22 -8.28 -4.43
C THR A 69 0.86 -7.62 -3.22
N ALA A 70 0.28 -7.75 -2.02
CA ALA A 70 0.87 -7.22 -0.80
C ALA A 70 2.22 -7.90 -0.48
N LEU A 71 2.29 -9.23 -0.56
CA LEU A 71 3.54 -9.98 -0.40
C LEU A 71 4.60 -9.57 -1.42
N PHE A 72 4.22 -9.42 -2.68
CA PHE A 72 5.11 -8.96 -3.73
C PHE A 72 5.66 -7.56 -3.44
N LEU A 73 4.81 -6.61 -3.04
CA LEU A 73 5.25 -5.26 -2.70
C LEU A 73 6.20 -5.23 -1.49
N ILE A 74 5.98 -6.09 -0.49
CA ILE A 74 6.90 -6.24 0.65
C ILE A 74 8.26 -6.76 0.18
N VAL A 75 8.28 -7.83 -0.62
CA VAL A 75 9.53 -8.39 -1.15
C VAL A 75 10.26 -7.37 -2.02
N LEU A 76 9.52 -6.64 -2.87
CA LEU A 76 10.07 -5.59 -3.73
C LEU A 76 10.69 -4.46 -2.90
N ALA A 77 10.03 -4.03 -1.81
CA ALA A 77 10.56 -3.00 -0.92
C ALA A 77 11.88 -3.44 -0.26
N VAL A 78 11.99 -4.71 0.16
CA VAL A 78 13.24 -5.26 0.70
C VAL A 78 14.36 -5.28 -0.35
N LEU A 79 14.05 -5.67 -1.58
CA LEU A 79 15.03 -5.64 -2.68
C LEU A 79 15.50 -4.23 -3.01
N LEU A 80 14.59 -3.26 -3.03
CA LEU A 80 14.93 -1.85 -3.25
C LEU A 80 15.78 -1.28 -2.11
N LEU A 81 15.57 -1.72 -0.87
CA LEU A 81 16.42 -1.36 0.27
C LEU A 81 17.85 -1.85 0.07
N PHE A 82 18.02 -3.11 -0.31
CA PHE A 82 19.34 -3.67 -0.62
C PHE A 82 20.03 -2.94 -1.78
N LEU A 83 19.28 -2.62 -2.84
CA LEU A 83 19.81 -1.86 -3.97
C LEU A 83 20.27 -0.47 -3.53
N GLN A 84 19.47 0.22 -2.71
CA GLN A 84 19.84 1.54 -2.23
C GLN A 84 21.09 1.49 -1.34
N MET A 85 21.17 0.52 -0.42
CA MET A 85 22.35 0.33 0.42
C MET A 85 23.62 0.09 -0.41
N TYR A 86 23.50 -0.64 -1.53
CA TYR A 86 24.60 -0.85 -2.47
C TYR A 86 25.02 0.45 -3.19
N LEU A 87 24.05 1.25 -3.66
CA LEU A 87 24.33 2.52 -4.33
C LEU A 87 24.97 3.54 -3.37
N ASP A 88 24.51 3.61 -2.12
CA ASP A 88 25.10 4.47 -1.10
C ASP A 88 26.55 4.06 -0.79
N LEU A 89 26.84 2.75 -0.76
CA LEU A 89 28.20 2.21 -0.61
C LEU A 89 29.14 2.55 -1.79
N GLN A 90 28.62 2.76 -3.00
CA GLN A 90 29.44 3.18 -4.15
C GLN A 90 29.68 4.69 -4.21
N GLN A 91 28.84 5.49 -3.53
CA GLN A 91 28.94 6.96 -3.53
C GLN A 91 29.73 7.51 -2.34
N GLY A 92 30.04 6.69 -1.33
CA GLY A 92 30.99 6.98 -0.25
C GLY A 92 32.41 6.55 -0.60
#